data_AF-G9XDN6-F1
#
_entry.id   AF-G9XDN6-F1
#
_cell.length_a   1.000
_cell.length_b   1.000
_cell.length_c   1.000
_cell.angle_alpha   90.00
_cell.angle_beta   90.00
_cell.angle_gamma   90.00
#
_symmetry.space_group_name_H-M   'P 1'
#
loop_
_entity.id
_entity.type
_entity.pdbx_description
1 polymer ?
#
loop_
_entity_poly.entity_id
_entity_poly.type
_entity_poly.pdbx_seq_one_letter_code
_entity_poly.pdbx_strand_id
1 'polypeptide(L)'
;MHKLFKTGMGNGIDAVVTTNYNPKYNYVSRDSNGNGVVGFVDEIEGEEPFPAGTMSLALGGSFLGSCFIQKEPFYTAQNVGILQEKEPLSIYSKLFITTLIRNECKVKYQAFGRELNSHFRKDFTIKLPIKMDGLKFAYDENKTYSDDGYIPDWEWMGNYVKKLPYADKI
;
A
#
# COMPACT_ATOMS: atom_id res chain seq x y z
N MET A 1 -9.22 0.12 -6.26
CA MET A 1 -8.07 -0.50 -5.56
C MET A 1 -8.08 -2.03 -5.62
N HIS A 2 -9.19 -2.70 -5.29
CA HIS A 2 -9.29 -4.17 -5.28
C HIS A 2 -8.98 -4.85 -6.64
N LYS A 3 -9.08 -4.12 -7.76
CA LYS A 3 -8.65 -4.61 -9.08
C LYS A 3 -7.13 -4.76 -9.20
N LEU A 4 -6.37 -3.82 -8.64
CA LEU A 4 -4.90 -3.75 -8.75
C LEU A 4 -4.17 -4.57 -7.67
N PHE A 5 -4.75 -4.63 -6.47
CA PHE A 5 -4.12 -5.23 -5.30
C PHE A 5 -5.00 -6.35 -4.73
N LYS A 6 -4.36 -7.41 -4.22
CA LYS A 6 -4.94 -8.31 -3.21
C LYS A 6 -4.96 -7.52 -1.90
N THR A 7 -6.16 -7.20 -1.41
CA THR A 7 -6.33 -6.38 -0.20
C THR A 7 -6.76 -7.25 0.98
N GLY A 8 -6.15 -7.02 2.14
CA GLY A 8 -6.37 -7.84 3.34
C GLY A 8 -6.25 -7.02 4.64
N MET A 9 -6.68 -7.58 5.77
CA MET A 9 -6.16 -7.12 7.07
C MET A 9 -4.72 -7.61 7.22
N GLY A 10 -3.90 -6.88 7.97
CA GLY A 10 -2.65 -7.42 8.50
C GLY A 10 -2.89 -8.38 9.67
N ASN A 11 -1.82 -8.91 10.28
CA ASN A 11 -1.89 -9.90 11.35
C ASN A 11 -2.72 -9.39 12.55
N GLY A 12 -2.53 -8.13 12.93
CA GLY A 12 -3.20 -7.57 14.10
C GLY A 12 -2.59 -8.09 15.39
N ILE A 13 -1.27 -8.11 15.48
CA ILE A 13 -0.55 -8.60 16.65
C ILE A 13 -0.53 -7.49 17.71
N ASP A 14 -0.62 -7.85 19.00
CA ASP A 14 -0.43 -6.90 20.09
C ASP A 14 1.08 -6.73 20.36
N ALA A 15 1.54 -5.51 20.63
CA ALA A 15 2.95 -5.28 20.93
C ALA A 15 3.43 -6.08 22.15
N VAL A 16 2.55 -6.35 23.12
CA VAL A 16 2.88 -7.07 24.36
C VAL A 16 3.28 -8.53 24.12
N VAL A 17 2.84 -9.14 23.01
CA VAL A 17 3.18 -10.53 22.68
C VAL A 17 4.41 -10.64 21.79
N THR A 18 5.05 -9.52 21.43
CA THR A 18 6.26 -9.51 20.61
C THR A 18 7.53 -9.52 21.47
N THR A 19 8.60 -10.08 20.93
CA THR A 19 9.95 -10.06 21.52
C THR A 19 10.97 -9.51 20.52
N ASN A 20 12.16 -9.15 20.97
CA ASN A 20 13.23 -8.57 20.15
C ASN A 20 14.62 -9.10 20.52
N TYR A 21 14.70 -10.37 20.93
CA TYR A 21 15.97 -11.01 21.31
C TYR A 21 16.85 -11.33 20.10
N ASN A 22 16.22 -11.65 18.97
CA ASN A 22 16.85 -11.95 17.68
C ASN A 22 15.95 -11.43 16.54
N PRO A 23 15.83 -10.10 16.39
CA PRO A 23 14.82 -9.51 15.54
C PRO A 23 15.07 -9.83 14.07
N LYS A 24 14.01 -10.27 13.38
CA LYS A 24 14.05 -10.64 11.95
C LYS A 24 13.09 -9.82 11.10
N TYR A 25 12.05 -9.27 11.70
CA TYR A 25 10.92 -8.68 10.98
C TYR A 25 10.64 -7.26 11.48
N ASN A 26 10.24 -6.38 10.56
CA ASN A 26 9.70 -5.08 10.97
C ASN A 26 8.35 -5.27 11.67
N TYR A 27 8.08 -4.46 12.68
CA TYR A 27 6.76 -4.36 13.30
C TYR A 27 6.08 -3.06 12.86
N VAL A 28 5.08 -3.19 12.00
CA VAL A 28 4.42 -2.07 11.33
C VAL A 28 3.10 -1.75 12.00
N SER A 29 2.94 -0.51 12.44
CA SER A 29 1.72 -0.01 13.05
C SER A 29 1.02 1.01 12.15
N ARG A 30 0.08 1.76 12.75
CA ARG A 30 -0.63 2.85 12.10
C ARG A 30 0.15 4.18 12.16
N ASP A 31 1.38 4.19 12.66
CA ASP A 31 2.19 5.41 12.72
C ASP A 31 2.45 5.98 11.31
N SER A 32 2.54 7.30 11.22
CA SER A 32 2.91 8.02 9.99
C SER A 32 4.41 8.31 9.89
N ASN A 33 5.15 8.14 10.99
CA ASN A 33 6.61 8.24 11.02
C ASN A 33 7.25 6.90 10.70
N GLY A 34 8.54 6.91 10.30
CA GLY A 34 9.31 5.68 10.09
C GLY A 34 8.70 4.72 9.07
N ASN A 35 7.87 5.23 8.13
CA ASN A 35 7.08 4.41 7.20
C ASN A 35 6.15 3.39 7.90
N GLY A 36 5.69 3.72 9.11
CA GLY A 36 4.86 2.88 9.95
C GLY A 36 5.62 1.84 10.77
N VAL A 37 6.93 1.68 10.58
CA VAL A 37 7.76 0.78 11.38
C VAL A 37 7.99 1.39 12.75
N VAL A 38 7.53 0.71 13.80
CA VAL A 38 7.67 1.16 15.20
C VAL A 38 8.58 0.27 16.04
N GLY A 39 9.09 -0.81 15.45
CA GLY A 39 10.04 -1.71 16.09
C GLY A 39 10.51 -2.81 15.16
N PHE A 40 11.43 -3.63 15.66
CA PHE A 40 11.92 -4.85 15.02
C PHE A 40 11.67 -5.99 15.99
N VAL A 41 11.06 -7.07 15.49
CA VAL A 41 10.58 -8.18 16.32
C VAL A 41 11.10 -9.51 15.80
N ASP A 42 11.13 -10.47 16.72
CA ASP A 42 11.48 -11.84 16.44
C ASP A 42 10.39 -12.50 15.57
N GLU A 43 10.68 -13.71 15.10
CA GLU A 43 9.67 -14.56 14.47
C GLU A 43 8.59 -14.96 15.47
N ILE A 44 7.33 -14.93 15.02
CA ILE A 44 6.17 -15.20 15.88
C ILE A 44 5.56 -16.54 15.44
N GLU A 45 5.51 -17.49 16.37
CA GLU A 45 4.98 -18.82 16.10
C GLU A 45 3.50 -18.75 15.70
N GLY A 46 3.16 -19.38 14.57
CA GLY A 46 1.80 -19.40 14.03
C GLY A 46 1.41 -18.18 13.20
N GLU A 47 2.29 -17.18 13.05
CA GLU A 47 2.05 -15.97 12.27
C GLU A 47 2.97 -15.91 11.05
N GLU A 48 2.40 -15.72 9.87
CA GLU A 48 3.17 -15.51 8.65
C GLU A 48 3.47 -14.01 8.44
N PRO A 49 4.73 -13.62 8.22
CA PRO A 49 5.08 -12.24 7.92
C PRO A 49 4.69 -11.89 6.49
N PHE A 50 4.30 -10.64 6.26
CA PHE A 50 4.11 -10.12 4.92
C PHE A 50 5.45 -9.91 4.23
N PRO A 51 5.57 -10.22 2.93
CA PRO A 51 6.85 -10.11 2.24
C PRO A 51 7.21 -8.64 1.96
N ALA A 52 8.51 -8.39 1.85
CA ALA A 52 9.06 -7.13 1.38
C ALA A 52 8.44 -6.71 0.03
N GLY A 53 8.29 -5.39 -0.16
CA GLY A 53 7.63 -4.79 -1.30
C GLY A 53 6.11 -4.63 -1.14
N THR A 54 5.50 -5.31 -0.17
CA THR A 54 4.07 -5.15 0.14
C THR A 54 3.78 -3.77 0.75
N MET A 55 2.60 -3.22 0.48
CA MET A 55 2.19 -1.93 1.03
C MET A 55 1.32 -2.09 2.29
N SER A 56 1.59 -1.26 3.30
CA SER A 56 0.77 -1.13 4.51
C SER A 56 -0.13 0.11 4.41
N LEU A 57 -1.30 0.06 5.03
CA LEU A 57 -2.29 1.13 5.06
C LEU A 57 -2.88 1.29 6.47
N ALA A 58 -2.72 2.44 7.09
CA ALA A 58 -3.32 2.74 8.39
C ALA A 58 -4.85 2.92 8.25
N LEU A 59 -5.64 2.05 8.88
CA LEU A 59 -7.11 2.03 8.72
C LEU A 59 -7.87 2.78 9.83
N GLY A 60 -7.17 3.37 10.81
CA GLY A 60 -7.80 4.08 11.93
C GLY A 60 -6.84 4.94 12.73
N GLY A 61 -7.35 5.73 13.68
CA GLY A 61 -6.54 6.60 14.55
C GLY A 61 -6.05 7.87 13.86
N SER A 62 -5.14 8.60 14.54
CA SER A 62 -4.70 9.95 14.14
C SER A 62 -4.01 10.03 12.77
N PHE A 63 -3.46 8.91 12.30
CA PHE A 63 -2.69 8.83 11.06
C PHE A 63 -3.41 8.04 9.96
N LEU A 64 -4.75 7.97 10.03
CA LEU A 64 -5.62 7.33 9.04
C LEU A 64 -5.18 7.63 7.61
N GLY A 65 -5.08 6.60 6.77
CA GLY A 65 -4.72 6.74 5.37
C GLY A 65 -3.23 6.87 5.10
N SER A 66 -2.38 6.86 6.14
CA SER A 66 -0.95 6.68 5.95
C SER A 66 -0.70 5.36 5.23
N CYS A 67 0.02 5.44 4.12
CA CYS A 67 0.33 4.29 3.29
C CYS A 67 1.81 4.29 2.95
N PHE A 68 2.44 3.12 3.00
CA PHE A 68 3.87 2.95 2.82
C PHE A 68 4.18 1.63 2.15
N ILE A 69 5.30 1.58 1.42
CA ILE A 69 5.87 0.34 0.93
C ILE A 69 6.86 -0.17 1.98
N GLN A 70 6.74 -1.42 2.38
CA GLN A 70 7.64 -2.03 3.37
C GLN A 70 8.84 -2.63 2.65
N LYS A 71 10.06 -2.20 3.02
CA LYS A 71 11.30 -2.65 2.36
C LYS A 71 11.77 -4.01 2.83
N GLU A 72 11.36 -4.42 4.03
CA GLU A 72 11.70 -5.70 4.65
C GLU A 72 10.42 -6.49 4.95
N PRO A 73 10.50 -7.82 5.13
CA PRO A 73 9.37 -8.60 5.61
C PRO A 73 8.92 -8.13 7.00
N PHE A 74 7.61 -8.19 7.26
CA PHE A 74 7.04 -7.50 8.42
C PHE A 74 5.77 -8.16 8.95
N TYR A 75 5.55 -7.95 10.25
CA TYR A 75 4.26 -8.17 10.90
C TYR A 75 3.55 -6.84 11.10
N THR A 76 2.23 -6.88 11.34
CA THR A 76 1.47 -5.67 11.64
C THR A 76 0.81 -5.68 13.01
N ALA A 77 0.77 -4.50 13.61
CA ALA A 77 -0.14 -4.20 14.71
C ALA A 77 -1.62 -4.17 14.24
N GLN A 78 -2.51 -3.91 15.19
CA GLN A 78 -3.95 -3.77 14.96
C GLN A 78 -4.31 -2.65 13.96
N ASN A 79 -5.39 -2.89 13.20
CA ASN A 79 -5.99 -1.91 12.27
C ASN A 79 -5.04 -1.43 11.15
N VAL A 80 -4.15 -2.30 10.68
CA VAL A 80 -3.34 -2.10 9.48
C VAL A 80 -3.93 -2.94 8.35
N GLY A 81 -4.14 -2.32 7.19
CA GLY A 81 -4.52 -2.98 5.95
C GLY A 81 -3.30 -3.29 5.11
N ILE A 82 -3.40 -4.36 4.33
CA ILE A 82 -2.36 -4.83 3.41
C ILE A 82 -2.84 -4.66 1.99
N LEU A 83 -1.96 -4.15 1.13
CA LEU A 83 -2.17 -4.03 -0.31
C LEU A 83 -0.97 -4.70 -1.00
N GLN A 84 -1.18 -5.92 -1.48
CA GLN A 84 -0.17 -6.66 -2.24
C GLN A 84 -0.53 -6.63 -3.72
N GLU A 85 0.42 -6.27 -4.57
CA GLU A 85 0.19 -6.19 -6.01
C GLU A 85 -0.23 -7.54 -6.57
N LYS A 86 -1.22 -7.54 -7.47
CA LYS A 86 -1.61 -8.77 -8.19
C LYS A 86 -0.59 -9.14 -9.28
N GLU A 87 0.08 -8.13 -9.81
CA GLU A 87 1.10 -8.23 -10.84
C GLU A 87 2.32 -7.41 -10.40
N PRO A 88 3.54 -7.83 -10.72
CA PRO A 88 4.74 -7.12 -10.32
C PRO A 88 4.72 -5.64 -10.74
N LEU A 89 4.84 -4.75 -9.75
CA LEU A 89 4.97 -3.31 -9.97
C LEU A 89 6.34 -2.84 -9.49
N SER A 90 6.93 -1.90 -10.24
CA SER A 90 8.17 -1.25 -9.80
C SER A 90 7.95 -0.48 -8.49
N ILE A 91 9.00 -0.33 -7.68
CA ILE A 91 8.94 0.50 -6.47
C ILE A 91 8.46 1.92 -6.77
N TYR A 92 8.86 2.48 -7.91
CA TYR A 92 8.49 3.81 -8.37
C TYR A 92 7.00 3.92 -8.70
N SER A 93 6.44 2.92 -9.40
CA SER A 93 5.00 2.87 -9.68
C SER A 93 4.20 2.72 -8.38
N LYS A 94 4.68 1.89 -7.45
CA LYS A 94 4.07 1.77 -6.11
C LYS A 94 4.12 3.09 -5.34
N LEU A 95 5.24 3.83 -5.37
CA LEU A 95 5.36 5.14 -4.71
C LEU A 95 4.36 6.18 -5.26
N PHE A 96 4.16 6.18 -6.58
CA PHE A 96 3.14 7.02 -7.22
C PHE A 96 1.75 6.68 -6.68
N ILE A 97 1.40 5.39 -6.64
CA ILE A 97 0.11 4.90 -6.14
C ILE A 97 -0.05 5.21 -4.64
N THR A 98 0.96 4.96 -3.83
CA THR A 98 0.97 5.30 -2.39
C THR A 98 0.66 6.77 -2.16
N THR A 99 1.27 7.66 -2.95
CA THR A 99 1.02 9.10 -2.88
C THR A 99 -0.45 9.43 -3.15
N LEU A 100 -1.04 8.84 -4.19
CA LEU A 100 -2.46 9.03 -4.52
C LEU A 100 -3.40 8.48 -3.44
N ILE A 101 -3.10 7.30 -2.90
CA ILE A 101 -3.87 6.70 -1.80
C ILE A 101 -3.90 7.66 -0.60
N ARG A 102 -2.73 8.14 -0.17
CA ARG A 102 -2.63 9.07 0.97
C ARG A 102 -3.42 10.36 0.72
N ASN A 103 -3.31 10.91 -0.49
CA ASN A 103 -4.03 12.13 -0.86
C ASN A 103 -5.56 11.92 -0.83
N GLU A 104 -6.04 10.81 -1.39
CA GLU A 104 -7.48 10.50 -1.36
C GLU A 104 -7.99 10.22 0.06
N CYS A 105 -7.20 9.51 0.87
CA CYS A 105 -7.55 9.25 2.26
C CYS A 105 -7.69 10.53 3.08
N LYS A 106 -6.79 11.49 2.90
CA LYS A 106 -6.80 12.78 3.61
C LYS A 106 -8.07 13.60 3.38
N VAL A 107 -8.66 13.49 2.19
CA VAL A 107 -9.83 14.29 1.80
C VAL A 107 -11.15 13.57 2.09
N LYS A 108 -11.20 12.25 1.85
CA LYS A 108 -12.48 11.51 1.85
C LYS A 108 -12.80 10.77 3.14
N TYR A 109 -11.82 10.55 4.02
CA TYR A 109 -11.97 9.64 5.14
C TYR A 109 -11.61 10.31 6.47
N GLN A 110 -12.31 9.91 7.52
CA GLN A 110 -12.14 10.44 8.87
C GLN A 110 -12.36 9.34 9.90
N ALA A 111 -11.52 9.31 10.94
CA ALA A 111 -11.67 8.37 12.04
C ALA A 111 -13.02 8.63 12.74
N PHE A 112 -13.74 7.55 13.09
CA PHE A 112 -15.10 7.61 13.67
C PHE A 112 -16.16 8.32 12.81
N GLY A 113 -15.86 8.57 11.53
CA GLY A 113 -16.79 9.13 10.56
C GLY A 113 -16.89 8.22 9.35
N ARG A 114 -16.41 8.67 8.19
CA ARG A 114 -16.25 7.80 7.03
C ARG A 114 -15.00 6.95 7.19
N GLU A 115 -15.15 5.80 7.85
CA GLU A 115 -14.04 4.92 8.22
C GLU A 115 -13.45 4.17 7.02
N LEU A 116 -12.14 4.32 6.80
CA LEU A 116 -11.45 3.72 5.66
C LEU A 116 -11.55 2.19 5.64
N ASN A 117 -11.57 1.53 6.80
CA ASN A 117 -11.67 0.07 6.91
C ASN A 117 -12.91 -0.49 6.19
N SER A 118 -14.03 0.23 6.24
CA SER A 118 -15.30 -0.16 5.61
C SER A 118 -15.27 -0.05 4.08
N HIS A 119 -14.31 0.70 3.53
CA HIS A 119 -14.27 1.10 2.12
C HIS A 119 -13.08 0.51 1.34
N PHE A 120 -11.90 0.37 1.95
CA PHE A 120 -10.67 0.11 1.19
C PHE A 120 -10.66 -1.21 0.41
N ARG A 121 -11.45 -2.20 0.85
CA ARG A 121 -11.63 -3.49 0.15
C ARG A 121 -12.76 -3.49 -0.88
N LYS A 122 -13.64 -2.48 -0.85
CA LYS A 122 -14.89 -2.46 -1.63
C LYS A 122 -14.83 -1.39 -2.70
N ASP A 123 -15.01 -0.13 -2.31
CA ASP A 123 -15.32 1.00 -3.17
C ASP A 123 -14.23 2.08 -3.19
N PHE A 124 -13.13 1.89 -2.46
CA PHE A 124 -12.01 2.82 -2.53
C PHE A 124 -11.31 2.76 -3.89
N THR A 125 -11.26 3.92 -4.56
CA THR A 125 -10.74 4.10 -5.91
C THR A 125 -9.77 5.27 -5.97
N ILE A 126 -8.80 5.16 -6.87
CA ILE A 126 -7.85 6.21 -7.22
C ILE A 126 -7.85 6.34 -8.74
N LYS A 127 -7.55 7.52 -9.26
CA LYS A 127 -7.42 7.76 -10.70
C LYS A 127 -5.96 7.59 -11.09
N LEU A 128 -5.69 6.77 -12.11
CA LEU A 128 -4.35 6.53 -12.63
C LEU A 128 -4.24 7.02 -14.08
N PRO A 129 -3.03 7.41 -14.53
CA PRO A 129 -2.78 7.68 -15.93
C PRO A 129 -3.01 6.41 -16.75
N ILE A 130 -3.57 6.57 -17.95
CA ILE A 130 -3.90 5.48 -18.88
C ILE A 130 -2.76 5.32 -19.88
N LYS A 131 -2.42 4.07 -20.20
CA LYS A 131 -1.41 3.73 -21.19
C LYS A 131 -1.88 4.09 -22.59
N MET A 132 -1.01 4.73 -23.35
CA MET A 132 -1.24 5.10 -24.75
C MET A 132 -0.47 4.16 -25.68
N ASP A 133 -1.07 3.82 -26.82
CA ASP A 133 -0.43 3.20 -27.98
C ASP A 133 -0.46 4.19 -29.14
N GLY A 134 0.63 4.94 -29.32
CA GLY A 134 0.68 6.09 -30.20
C GLY A 134 -0.31 7.19 -29.78
N LEU A 135 -1.30 7.47 -30.63
CA LEU A 135 -2.36 8.46 -30.36
C LEU A 135 -3.66 7.85 -29.81
N LYS A 136 -3.69 6.54 -29.55
CA LYS A 136 -4.88 5.83 -29.06
C LYS A 136 -4.64 5.28 -27.66
N PHE A 137 -5.71 5.01 -26.92
CA PHE A 137 -5.63 4.32 -25.63
C PHE A 137 -5.32 2.84 -25.84
N ALA A 138 -4.42 2.30 -25.04
CA ALA A 138 -4.28 0.85 -24.92
C ALA A 138 -5.50 0.27 -24.21
N TYR A 139 -6.07 -0.79 -24.77
CA TYR A 139 -7.31 -1.40 -24.31
C TYR A 139 -7.09 -2.85 -23.89
N ASP A 140 -7.62 -3.21 -22.72
CA ASP A 140 -7.71 -4.58 -22.23
C ASP A 140 -9.18 -5.03 -22.28
N GLU A 141 -9.46 -5.95 -23.20
CA GLU A 141 -10.79 -6.54 -23.38
C GLU A 141 -11.29 -7.28 -22.13
N ASN A 142 -10.37 -7.80 -21.32
CA ASN A 142 -10.72 -8.51 -20.09
C ASN A 142 -11.08 -7.56 -18.93
N LYS A 143 -10.92 -6.24 -19.12
CA LYS A 143 -11.28 -5.20 -18.13
C LYS A 143 -10.64 -5.44 -16.76
N THR A 144 -9.41 -5.93 -16.78
CA THR A 144 -8.65 -6.38 -15.60
C THR A 144 -8.46 -5.23 -14.61
N TYR A 145 -8.15 -4.03 -15.11
CA TYR A 145 -7.76 -2.89 -14.28
C TYR A 145 -8.87 -1.84 -14.11
N SER A 146 -9.79 -1.73 -15.07
CA SER A 146 -10.89 -0.75 -15.06
C SER A 146 -12.13 -1.29 -15.77
N ASP A 147 -13.32 -0.81 -15.39
CA ASP A 147 -14.59 -1.26 -16.00
C ASP A 147 -14.72 -0.85 -17.48
N ASP A 148 -13.99 0.18 -17.87
CA ASP A 148 -13.94 0.68 -19.24
C ASP A 148 -12.90 -0.03 -20.09
N GLY A 149 -12.02 -0.88 -19.53
CA GLY A 149 -10.96 -1.58 -20.27
C GLY A 149 -9.65 -0.80 -20.41
N TYR A 150 -9.52 0.36 -19.79
CA TYR A 150 -8.26 1.11 -19.74
C TYR A 150 -7.20 0.41 -18.90
N ILE A 151 -5.97 0.40 -19.43
CA ILE A 151 -4.77 -0.13 -18.80
C ILE A 151 -4.00 1.02 -18.15
N PRO A 152 -3.60 0.93 -16.86
CA PRO A 152 -2.77 1.96 -16.24
C PRO A 152 -1.36 2.03 -16.83
N ASP A 153 -0.80 3.23 -16.96
CA ASP A 153 0.53 3.44 -17.48
C ASP A 153 1.61 3.28 -16.40
N TRP A 154 1.98 2.03 -16.12
CA TRP A 154 3.00 1.67 -15.12
C TRP A 154 4.37 2.28 -15.40
N GLU A 155 4.75 2.33 -16.68
CA GLU A 155 6.03 2.84 -17.14
C GLU A 155 6.10 4.36 -16.97
N TRP A 156 5.06 5.08 -17.41
CA TRP A 156 4.98 6.52 -17.22
C TRP A 156 5.02 6.88 -15.73
N MET A 157 4.25 6.18 -14.88
CA MET A 157 4.30 6.42 -13.43
C MET A 157 5.69 6.22 -12.86
N GLY A 158 6.37 5.14 -13.25
CA GLY A 158 7.74 4.87 -12.81
C GLY A 158 8.73 5.94 -13.28
N ASN A 159 8.66 6.32 -14.56
CA ASN A 159 9.51 7.34 -15.16
C ASN A 159 9.25 8.74 -14.59
N TYR A 160 8.00 9.04 -14.25
CA TYR A 160 7.64 10.29 -13.60
C TYR A 160 8.31 10.40 -12.23
N VAL A 161 8.16 9.38 -11.37
CA VAL A 161 8.78 9.38 -10.04
C VAL A 161 10.31 9.43 -10.14
N LYS A 162 10.92 8.72 -11.09
CA LYS A 162 12.38 8.75 -11.32
C LYS A 162 12.93 10.13 -11.72
N LYS A 163 12.10 11.02 -12.28
CA LYS A 163 12.48 12.38 -12.67
C LYS A 163 12.38 13.38 -11.52
N LEU A 164 11.76 13.00 -10.40
CA LEU A 164 11.63 13.88 -9.25
C LEU A 164 12.99 14.05 -8.55
N PRO A 165 13.24 15.22 -7.93
CA PRO A 165 14.42 15.38 -7.08
C PRO A 165 14.48 14.28 -6.01
N TYR A 166 15.69 13.78 -5.75
CA TYR A 166 15.99 12.72 -4.77
C TYR A 166 15.47 11.32 -5.12
N ALA A 167 15.04 11.07 -6.35
CA ALA A 167 14.63 9.73 -6.78
C ALA A 167 15.77 8.69 -6.76
N ASP A 168 17.02 9.15 -6.77
CA ASP A 168 18.25 8.36 -6.58
C ASP A 168 18.41 7.83 -5.15
N LYS A 169 17.66 8.36 -4.18
CA LYS A 169 17.73 7.98 -2.76
C LYS A 169 16.61 7.04 -2.31
N ILE A 170 15.81 6.54 -3.27
CA ILE A 170 14.67 5.65 -3.03
C ILE A 170 15.14 4.26 -2.62
#